data_AF-A0A8H7K7U3-F1
#
_entry.id   AF-A0A8H7K7U3-F1
#
_cell.length_a   1.000
_cell.length_b   1.000
_cell.length_c   1.000
_cell.angle_alpha   90.00
_cell.angle_beta   90.00
_cell.angle_gamma   90.00
#
_symmetry.space_group_name_H-M   'P 1'
#
loop_
_entity.id
_entity.type
_entity.pdbx_description
1 polymer ?
#
loop_
_entity_poly.entity_id
_entity_poly.type
_entity_poly.pdbx_seq_one_letter_code
_entity_poly.pdbx_strand_id
1 'polypeptide(L)'
;MNSIKNIAFFGLMGGALAIPKPSTSQSHTKINYPTNVGCGEVNVFYTGFPAHHQMVIDQGYNVTAVDISLRNEAANLVKAGFNVYVLFQGPDQPVSNIADRMAGTQWGIDAVGWGQRGAGNAEVTYRFEDNLHQYRESAPLTPTVFNWGPDTLSESITRRVSLKEDCTDNPGKLLAYEEICDPTLCEKITVILNGSLEDLLKGPNA
;
A
#
# COMPACT_ATOMS: atom_id res chain seq x y z
N MET A 1 -74.75 -38.81 28.66
CA MET A 1 -73.84 -38.75 27.49
C MET A 1 -72.52 -38.18 27.97
N ASN A 2 -71.46 -38.90 27.67
CA ASN A 2 -70.08 -38.72 28.10
C ASN A 2 -69.52 -37.34 27.75
N SER A 3 -68.70 -36.75 28.62
CA SER A 3 -67.31 -36.44 28.21
C SER A 3 -66.44 -36.11 29.41
N ILE A 4 -65.24 -36.65 29.36
CA ILE A 4 -64.24 -36.83 30.42
C ILE A 4 -63.44 -35.54 30.63
N LYS A 5 -63.16 -35.23 31.90
CA LYS A 5 -62.14 -34.26 32.34
C LYS A 5 -60.76 -34.77 31.93
N ASN A 6 -60.08 -34.08 31.02
CA ASN A 6 -58.66 -34.29 30.76
C ASN A 6 -57.86 -33.09 31.26
N ILE A 7 -57.14 -33.31 32.36
CA ILE A 7 -56.07 -32.46 32.85
C ILE A 7 -54.83 -32.80 32.01
N ALA A 8 -54.39 -31.86 31.18
CA ALA A 8 -53.13 -31.99 30.44
C ALA A 8 -51.97 -31.54 31.33
N PHE A 9 -51.12 -32.49 31.69
CA PHE A 9 -49.81 -32.28 32.32
C PHE A 9 -48.87 -31.68 31.27
N PHE A 10 -48.48 -30.41 31.42
CA PHE A 10 -47.40 -29.82 30.63
C PHE A 10 -46.06 -30.29 31.18
N GLY A 11 -45.43 -31.24 30.47
CA GLY A 11 -44.05 -31.63 30.72
C GLY A 11 -43.09 -30.51 30.29
N LEU A 12 -42.31 -30.01 31.25
CA LEU A 12 -41.14 -29.16 30.99
C LEU A 12 -40.05 -30.03 30.33
N MET A 13 -39.92 -29.93 29.00
CA MET A 13 -38.73 -30.43 28.32
C MET A 13 -37.58 -29.44 28.58
N GLY A 14 -36.64 -29.85 29.43
CA GLY A 14 -35.36 -29.18 29.60
C GLY A 14 -34.56 -29.25 28.31
N GLY A 15 -34.54 -28.15 27.55
CA GLY A 15 -33.61 -27.97 26.44
C GLY A 15 -32.21 -27.76 27.01
N ALA A 16 -31.34 -28.76 26.83
CA ALA A 16 -29.91 -28.58 27.05
C ALA A 16 -29.40 -27.55 26.03
N LEU A 17 -29.05 -26.35 26.52
CA LEU A 17 -28.32 -25.38 25.71
C LEU A 17 -26.96 -26.00 25.36
N ALA A 18 -26.80 -26.42 24.11
CA ALA A 18 -25.50 -26.81 23.59
C ALA A 18 -24.60 -25.57 23.61
N ILE A 19 -23.72 -25.48 24.60
CA ILE A 19 -22.70 -24.44 24.69
C ILE A 19 -21.79 -24.62 23.46
N PRO A 20 -21.65 -23.62 22.58
CA PRO A 20 -20.74 -23.71 21.45
C PRO A 20 -19.34 -24.00 22.00
N LYS A 21 -18.72 -25.08 21.50
CA LYS A 21 -17.33 -25.42 21.83
C LYS A 21 -16.46 -24.20 21.51
N PRO A 22 -15.50 -23.80 22.37
CA PRO A 22 -14.59 -22.72 22.06
C PRO A 22 -13.92 -23.04 20.73
N SER A 23 -14.13 -22.18 19.73
CA SER A 23 -13.43 -22.26 18.46
C SER A 23 -11.94 -22.36 18.77
N THR A 24 -11.30 -23.40 18.24
CA THR A 24 -9.84 -23.51 18.20
C THR A 24 -9.26 -22.17 17.79
N SER A 25 -8.35 -21.65 18.62
CA SER A 25 -7.56 -20.43 18.41
C SER A 25 -7.30 -20.23 16.93
N GLN A 26 -7.90 -19.20 16.33
CA GLN A 26 -7.45 -18.73 15.03
C GLN A 26 -5.97 -18.41 15.20
N SER A 27 -5.11 -19.11 14.46
CA SER A 27 -3.74 -18.67 14.27
C SER A 27 -3.83 -17.32 13.57
N HIS A 28 -3.77 -16.24 14.35
CA HIS A 28 -3.67 -14.90 13.78
C HIS A 28 -2.29 -14.84 13.14
N THR A 29 -2.22 -15.08 11.83
CA THR A 29 -0.98 -14.91 11.07
C THR A 29 -0.49 -13.49 11.31
N LYS A 30 0.67 -13.37 11.96
CA LYS A 30 1.23 -12.08 12.35
C LYS A 30 1.92 -11.46 11.13
N ILE A 31 1.56 -10.22 10.82
CA ILE A 31 2.30 -9.38 9.88
C ILE A 31 3.67 -9.07 10.48
N ASN A 32 4.75 -9.40 9.76
CA ASN A 32 6.12 -9.15 10.19
C ASN A 32 6.88 -8.39 9.10
N TYR A 33 7.72 -7.44 9.52
CA TYR A 33 8.69 -6.82 8.63
C TYR A 33 9.74 -7.84 8.18
N PRO A 34 10.22 -7.77 6.92
CA PRO A 34 11.37 -8.56 6.48
C PRO A 34 12.57 -8.36 7.42
N THR A 35 13.21 -9.45 7.80
CA THR A 35 14.42 -9.46 8.65
C THR A 35 15.42 -10.44 8.07
N ASN A 36 16.72 -10.20 8.28
CA ASN A 36 17.77 -11.08 7.77
C ASN A 36 17.61 -11.29 6.24
N VAL A 37 17.47 -10.19 5.52
CA VAL A 37 17.35 -10.10 4.06
C VAL A 37 18.54 -9.32 3.47
N GLY A 38 18.98 -9.70 2.28
CA GLY A 38 20.07 -9.08 1.54
C GLY A 38 19.61 -8.06 0.49
N CYS A 39 20.56 -7.51 -0.25
CA CYS A 39 20.30 -6.60 -1.36
C CYS A 39 19.48 -7.30 -2.46
N GLY A 40 18.44 -6.64 -2.97
CA GLY A 40 17.58 -7.14 -4.04
C GLY A 40 16.57 -8.22 -3.61
N GLU A 41 16.49 -8.58 -2.33
CA GLU A 41 15.55 -9.60 -1.83
C GLU A 41 14.18 -9.03 -1.44
N VAL A 42 14.05 -7.72 -1.25
CA VAL A 42 12.82 -7.08 -0.78
C VAL A 42 12.19 -6.26 -1.90
N ASN A 43 10.99 -6.68 -2.33
CA ASN A 43 10.15 -5.91 -3.23
C ASN A 43 9.28 -4.93 -2.43
N VAL A 44 9.33 -3.66 -2.82
CA VAL A 44 8.58 -2.55 -2.23
C VAL A 44 7.57 -2.05 -3.24
N PHE A 45 6.29 -2.08 -2.86
CA PHE A 45 5.23 -1.42 -3.62
C PHE A 45 4.87 -0.10 -2.94
N TYR A 46 4.90 1.00 -3.67
CA TYR A 46 4.68 2.33 -3.13
C TYR A 46 3.56 3.04 -3.91
N THR A 47 2.57 3.60 -3.23
CA THR A 47 1.55 4.45 -3.85
C THR A 47 1.47 5.83 -3.21
N GLY A 48 0.72 6.76 -3.80
CA GLY A 48 0.65 8.17 -3.42
C GLY A 48 0.12 9.03 -4.57
N PHE A 49 0.26 10.35 -4.47
CA PHE A 49 -0.18 11.27 -5.54
C PHE A 49 0.90 11.60 -6.57
N PRO A 50 0.54 11.74 -7.86
CA PRO A 50 1.42 12.36 -8.84
C PRO A 50 1.73 13.79 -8.42
N ALA A 51 2.99 14.21 -8.57
CA ALA A 51 3.43 15.54 -8.13
C ALA A 51 2.67 16.69 -8.80
N HIS A 52 2.29 16.51 -10.07
CA HIS A 52 1.62 17.51 -10.89
C HIS A 52 0.09 17.41 -10.87
N HIS A 53 -0.50 16.61 -10.00
CA HIS A 53 -1.95 16.49 -9.88
C HIS A 53 -2.58 17.78 -9.32
N GLN A 54 -3.76 18.18 -9.82
CA GLN A 54 -4.44 19.42 -9.42
C GLN A 54 -4.62 19.53 -7.90
N MET A 55 -4.97 18.44 -7.22
CA MET A 55 -5.06 18.44 -5.74
C MET A 55 -3.75 18.77 -5.02
N VAL A 56 -2.58 18.48 -5.61
CA VAL A 56 -1.28 18.86 -5.06
C VAL A 56 -1.01 20.35 -5.32
N ILE A 57 -1.38 20.84 -6.52
CA ILE A 57 -1.31 22.25 -6.88
C ILE A 57 -2.18 23.10 -5.94
N ASP A 58 -3.42 22.66 -5.68
CA ASP A 58 -4.39 23.37 -4.83
C ASP A 58 -3.92 23.46 -3.36
N GLN A 59 -3.05 22.56 -2.92
CA GLN A 59 -2.42 22.60 -1.61
C GLN A 59 -1.24 23.58 -1.52
N GLY A 60 -0.88 24.25 -2.64
CA GLY A 60 0.17 25.27 -2.69
C GLY A 60 1.59 24.72 -2.73
N TYR A 61 1.77 23.45 -3.07
CA TYR A 61 3.10 22.85 -3.18
C TYR A 61 3.84 23.31 -4.45
N ASN A 62 5.17 23.38 -4.35
CA ASN A 62 6.02 23.48 -5.53
C ASN A 62 6.09 22.11 -6.21
N VAL A 63 5.24 21.89 -7.20
CA VAL A 63 5.10 20.59 -7.89
C VAL A 63 6.39 20.08 -8.51
N THR A 64 7.23 20.96 -9.06
CA THR A 64 8.54 20.57 -9.62
C THR A 64 9.48 20.07 -8.53
N ALA A 65 9.50 20.74 -7.37
CA ALA A 65 10.32 20.28 -6.24
C ALA A 65 9.81 18.95 -5.69
N VAL A 66 8.49 18.76 -5.63
CA VAL A 66 7.87 17.50 -5.22
C VAL A 66 8.24 16.37 -6.18
N ASP A 67 8.09 16.57 -7.50
CA ASP A 67 8.45 15.60 -8.54
C ASP A 67 9.91 15.13 -8.39
N ILE A 68 10.84 16.09 -8.29
CA ILE A 68 12.26 15.81 -8.10
C ILE A 68 12.49 15.00 -6.81
N SER A 69 11.87 15.39 -5.70
CA SER A 69 12.00 14.68 -4.42
C SER A 69 11.49 13.24 -4.51
N LEU A 70 10.31 13.01 -5.09
CA LEU A 70 9.73 11.68 -5.20
C LEU A 70 10.59 10.74 -6.06
N ARG A 71 11.09 11.23 -7.21
CA ARG A 71 11.98 10.45 -8.09
C ARG A 71 13.33 10.17 -7.42
N ASN A 72 13.90 11.15 -6.72
CA ASN A 72 15.12 10.96 -5.95
C ASN A 72 14.93 9.92 -4.84
N GLU A 73 13.81 9.95 -4.12
CA GLU A 73 13.56 8.98 -3.05
C GLU A 73 13.30 7.57 -3.55
N ALA A 74 12.62 7.42 -4.68
CA ALA A 74 12.52 6.13 -5.36
C ALA A 74 13.91 5.61 -5.77
N ALA A 75 14.76 6.47 -6.32
CA ALA A 75 16.14 6.11 -6.63
C ALA A 75 16.97 5.78 -5.37
N ASN A 76 16.74 6.48 -4.25
CA ASN A 76 17.41 6.21 -2.97
C ASN A 76 17.04 4.83 -2.42
N LEU A 77 15.78 4.39 -2.56
CA LEU A 77 15.38 3.03 -2.20
C LEU A 77 16.08 1.97 -3.06
N VAL A 78 16.18 2.20 -4.38
CA VAL A 78 16.90 1.29 -5.28
C VAL A 78 18.38 1.21 -4.88
N LYS A 79 19.03 2.35 -4.66
CA LYS A 79 20.43 2.42 -4.19
C LYS A 79 20.62 1.76 -2.82
N ALA A 80 19.62 1.86 -1.94
CA ALA A 80 19.62 1.22 -0.64
C ALA A 80 19.41 -0.31 -0.71
N GLY A 81 19.21 -0.90 -1.90
CA GLY A 81 19.12 -2.35 -2.08
C GLY A 81 17.70 -2.90 -2.25
N PHE A 82 16.67 -2.06 -2.36
CA PHE A 82 15.29 -2.53 -2.52
C PHE A 82 14.90 -2.64 -4.00
N ASN A 83 14.06 -3.61 -4.34
CA ASN A 83 13.38 -3.60 -5.64
C ASN A 83 12.13 -2.72 -5.50
N VAL A 84 11.98 -1.71 -6.33
CA VAL A 84 11.00 -0.64 -6.11
C VAL A 84 10.00 -0.58 -7.25
N TYR A 85 8.72 -0.63 -6.90
CA TYR A 85 7.60 -0.28 -7.76
C TYR A 85 6.89 0.93 -7.18
N VAL A 86 6.81 2.01 -7.94
CA VAL A 86 6.01 3.18 -7.59
C VAL A 86 4.81 3.29 -8.52
N LEU A 87 3.62 3.40 -7.94
CA LEU A 87 2.38 3.72 -8.64
C LEU A 87 1.74 4.95 -7.97
N PHE A 88 1.93 6.12 -8.56
CA PHE A 88 1.25 7.34 -8.14
C PHE A 88 -0.02 7.57 -8.95
N GLN A 89 -1.12 7.76 -8.24
CA GLN A 89 -2.44 7.99 -8.83
C GLN A 89 -3.36 8.69 -7.82
N GLY A 90 -4.25 9.55 -8.33
CA GLY A 90 -5.24 10.24 -7.51
C GLY A 90 -6.51 9.42 -7.23
N PRO A 91 -7.48 9.98 -6.47
CA PRO A 91 -8.77 9.35 -6.22
C PRO A 91 -9.64 9.20 -7.47
N ASP A 92 -9.30 9.90 -8.55
CA ASP A 92 -9.91 9.83 -9.88
C ASP A 92 -9.57 8.53 -10.63
N GLN A 93 -8.52 7.81 -10.23
CA GLN A 93 -8.10 6.56 -10.86
C GLN A 93 -8.65 5.33 -10.13
N PRO A 94 -8.96 4.22 -10.82
CA PRO A 94 -9.49 3.03 -10.17
C PRO A 94 -8.45 2.40 -9.21
N VAL A 95 -8.87 2.07 -7.99
CA VAL A 95 -7.99 1.42 -6.99
C VAL A 95 -7.48 0.05 -7.47
N SER A 96 -8.23 -0.61 -8.37
CA SER A 96 -7.84 -1.88 -8.99
C SER A 96 -6.49 -1.83 -9.72
N ASN A 97 -6.02 -0.65 -10.14
CA ASN A 97 -4.67 -0.50 -10.69
C ASN A 97 -3.60 -1.03 -9.71
N ILE A 98 -3.80 -0.88 -8.39
CA ILE A 98 -2.89 -1.46 -7.39
C ILE A 98 -2.89 -2.98 -7.48
N ALA A 99 -4.07 -3.61 -7.53
CA ALA A 99 -4.19 -5.06 -7.63
C ALA A 99 -3.48 -5.59 -8.89
N ASP A 100 -3.70 -4.93 -10.03
CA ASP A 100 -3.11 -5.30 -11.31
C ASP A 100 -1.58 -5.26 -11.28
N ARG A 101 -0.99 -4.24 -10.64
CA ARG A 101 0.47 -4.10 -10.54
C ARG A 101 1.09 -4.96 -9.45
N MET A 102 0.36 -5.25 -8.38
CA MET A 102 0.85 -6.13 -7.32
C MET A 102 0.80 -7.61 -7.70
N ALA A 103 -0.03 -7.98 -8.69
CA ALA A 103 -0.22 -9.37 -9.11
C ALA A 103 1.10 -10.06 -9.51
N GLY A 104 1.25 -11.30 -9.07
CA GLY A 104 2.39 -12.16 -9.45
C GLY A 104 3.73 -11.81 -8.78
N THR A 105 3.77 -10.81 -7.90
CA THR A 105 4.99 -10.43 -7.17
C THR A 105 4.82 -10.68 -5.67
N GLN A 106 5.83 -11.28 -5.03
CA GLN A 106 5.88 -11.38 -3.58
C GLN A 106 6.41 -10.07 -2.99
N TRP A 107 5.52 -9.28 -2.38
CA TRP A 107 5.86 -7.99 -1.78
C TRP A 107 6.35 -8.15 -0.34
N GLY A 108 7.50 -7.55 -0.05
CA GLY A 108 8.06 -7.52 1.30
C GLY A 108 7.58 -6.32 2.12
N ILE A 109 7.26 -5.21 1.45
CA ILE A 109 6.67 -4.01 2.04
C ILE A 109 5.68 -3.43 1.02
N ASP A 110 4.53 -2.98 1.52
CA ASP A 110 3.69 -2.02 0.80
C ASP A 110 3.70 -0.69 1.54
N ALA A 111 3.49 0.39 0.81
CA ALA A 111 3.58 1.72 1.38
C ALA A 111 2.59 2.67 0.75
N VAL A 112 2.07 3.56 1.60
CA VAL A 112 1.21 4.66 1.16
C VAL A 112 1.93 5.99 1.37
N GLY A 113 1.82 6.83 0.36
CA GLY A 113 2.78 7.87 0.11
C GLY A 113 2.35 9.28 0.41
N TRP A 114 3.15 10.16 -0.20
CA TRP A 114 2.97 11.58 -0.26
C TRP A 114 1.52 11.98 -0.59
N GLY A 115 1.06 13.02 0.11
CA GLY A 115 -0.19 13.72 -0.15
C GLY A 115 -1.47 13.06 0.38
N GLN A 116 -1.40 11.84 0.94
CA GLN A 116 -2.62 11.14 1.42
C GLN A 116 -2.92 11.31 2.92
N ARG A 117 -1.94 11.09 3.81
CA ARG A 117 -2.18 11.07 5.27
C ARG A 117 -2.44 12.41 5.96
N GLY A 118 -2.20 13.51 5.26
CA GLY A 118 -2.32 14.88 5.80
C GLY A 118 -3.29 15.76 5.03
N ALA A 119 -4.00 15.21 4.04
CA ALA A 119 -4.90 16.01 3.21
C ALA A 119 -6.15 16.41 4.00
N GLY A 120 -6.50 17.69 3.97
CA GLY A 120 -7.77 18.21 4.49
C GLY A 120 -8.98 17.91 3.59
N ASN A 121 -8.93 16.85 2.78
CA ASN A 121 -9.95 16.50 1.78
C ASN A 121 -10.48 15.06 2.04
N ALA A 122 -11.81 14.93 2.08
CA ALA A 122 -12.49 13.65 2.28
C ALA A 122 -12.19 12.63 1.18
N GLU A 123 -12.11 13.03 -0.09
CA GLU A 123 -11.79 12.13 -1.21
C GLU A 123 -10.43 11.49 -1.06
N VAL A 124 -9.46 12.25 -0.53
CA VAL A 124 -8.11 11.75 -0.26
C VAL A 124 -8.11 10.77 0.92
N THR A 125 -8.95 11.03 1.93
CA THR A 125 -9.14 10.12 3.07
C THR A 125 -9.76 8.81 2.61
N TYR A 126 -10.80 8.85 1.77
CA TYR A 126 -11.42 7.65 1.22
C TYR A 126 -10.43 6.86 0.35
N ARG A 127 -9.65 7.55 -0.49
CA ARG A 127 -8.57 6.90 -1.26
C ARG A 127 -7.53 6.24 -0.36
N PHE A 128 -7.16 6.87 0.75
CA PHE A 128 -6.26 6.27 1.71
C PHE A 128 -6.82 4.96 2.30
N GLU A 129 -8.10 4.95 2.67
CA GLU A 129 -8.80 3.74 3.13
C GLU A 129 -8.85 2.65 2.05
N ASP A 130 -9.20 3.01 0.81
CA ASP A 130 -9.27 2.10 -0.32
C ASP A 130 -7.91 1.45 -0.62
N ASN A 131 -6.82 2.21 -0.56
CA ASN A 131 -5.46 1.69 -0.75
C ASN A 131 -5.13 0.62 0.31
N LEU A 132 -5.50 0.85 1.57
CA LEU A 132 -5.26 -0.11 2.66
C LEU A 132 -6.12 -1.36 2.53
N HIS A 133 -7.38 -1.22 2.08
CA HIS A 133 -8.20 -2.39 1.77
C HIS A 133 -7.61 -3.19 0.60
N GLN A 134 -7.19 -2.52 -0.46
CA GLN A 134 -6.62 -3.18 -1.62
C GLN A 134 -5.30 -3.90 -1.29
N TYR A 135 -4.43 -3.32 -0.47
CA TYR A 135 -3.22 -4.01 0.01
C TYR A 135 -3.55 -5.28 0.80
N ARG A 136 -4.55 -5.23 1.68
CA ARG A 136 -4.99 -6.41 2.44
C ARG A 136 -5.53 -7.51 1.54
N GLU A 137 -6.19 -7.17 0.43
CA GLU A 137 -6.69 -8.14 -0.54
C GLU A 137 -5.55 -8.72 -1.39
N SER A 138 -4.66 -7.86 -1.90
CA SER A 138 -3.58 -8.24 -2.82
C SER A 138 -2.43 -8.96 -2.12
N ALA A 139 -2.10 -8.56 -0.89
CA ALA A 139 -0.95 -9.04 -0.15
C ALA A 139 -1.21 -9.02 1.38
N PRO A 140 -2.12 -9.87 1.91
CA PRO A 140 -2.65 -9.77 3.28
C PRO A 140 -1.63 -9.83 4.42
N LEU A 141 -0.43 -10.35 4.15
CA LEU A 141 0.64 -10.51 5.14
C LEU A 141 1.79 -9.51 4.94
N THR A 142 1.72 -8.69 3.90
CA THR A 142 2.73 -7.68 3.64
C THR A 142 2.52 -6.52 4.63
N PRO A 143 3.59 -6.08 5.31
CA PRO A 143 3.52 -4.95 6.22
C PRO A 143 3.41 -3.62 5.46
N THR A 144 2.47 -2.79 5.90
CA THR A 144 2.32 -1.42 5.42
C THR A 144 3.18 -0.43 6.20
N VAL A 145 3.84 0.47 5.48
CA VAL A 145 4.49 1.66 6.06
C VAL A 145 3.99 2.92 5.39
N PHE A 146 4.34 4.07 5.97
CA PHE A 146 4.01 5.33 5.33
C PHE A 146 4.95 6.49 5.69
N ASN A 147 5.21 7.34 4.69
CA ASN A 147 6.03 8.55 4.75
C ASN A 147 5.19 9.80 5.12
N TRP A 148 5.84 10.90 5.49
CA TRP A 148 5.16 12.14 5.88
C TRP A 148 5.52 13.35 5.00
N GLY A 149 6.40 13.16 4.03
CA GLY A 149 6.84 14.18 3.08
C GLY A 149 7.38 13.56 1.79
N PRO A 150 7.50 14.34 0.70
CA PRO A 150 7.97 13.82 -0.58
C PRO A 150 9.44 13.36 -0.55
N ASP A 151 10.19 13.75 0.49
CA ASP A 151 11.60 13.47 0.75
C ASP A 151 11.83 12.38 1.83
N THR A 152 10.78 11.67 2.26
CA THR A 152 10.84 10.67 3.35
C THR A 152 10.35 9.28 2.91
N LEU A 153 10.27 9.04 1.59
CA LEU A 153 9.88 7.76 1.01
C LEU A 153 10.87 6.67 1.42
N SER A 154 12.17 6.93 1.27
CA SER A 154 13.23 5.97 1.59
C SER A 154 13.29 5.66 3.08
N GLU A 155 13.27 6.70 3.92
CA GLU A 155 13.26 6.58 5.38
C GLU A 155 12.07 5.74 5.88
N SER A 156 10.90 5.89 5.26
CA SER A 156 9.69 5.15 5.68
C SER A 156 9.87 3.63 5.62
N ILE A 157 10.71 3.13 4.70
CA ILE A 157 11.06 1.72 4.53
C ILE A 157 12.27 1.35 5.40
N THR A 158 13.37 2.11 5.29
CA THR A 158 14.68 1.74 5.88
C THR A 158 14.66 1.75 7.41
N ARG A 159 13.76 2.53 8.03
CA ARG A 159 13.54 2.50 9.49
C ARG A 159 12.88 1.21 10.00
N ARG A 160 12.35 0.37 9.10
CA ARG A 160 11.65 -0.90 9.42
C ARG A 160 12.38 -2.13 8.91
N VAL A 161 13.12 -2.00 7.81
CA VAL A 161 13.84 -3.10 7.18
C VAL A 161 15.32 -2.75 7.09
N SER A 162 16.15 -3.48 7.85
CA SER A 162 17.60 -3.39 7.77
C SER A 162 18.13 -4.56 6.94
N LEU A 163 18.90 -4.25 5.90
CA LEU A 163 19.57 -5.24 5.07
C LEU A 163 20.86 -5.72 5.74
N LYS A 164 21.32 -6.94 5.42
CA LYS A 164 22.52 -7.55 6.01
C LYS A 164 23.82 -6.88 5.59
N GLU A 165 23.82 -6.28 4.41
CA GLU A 165 25.02 -5.75 3.77
C GLU A 165 24.77 -4.33 3.23
N ASP A 166 25.87 -3.64 2.94
CA ASP A 166 25.87 -2.40 2.18
C ASP A 166 25.64 -2.71 0.69
N CYS A 167 24.61 -2.09 0.10
CA CYS A 167 24.19 -2.33 -1.28
C CYS A 167 24.81 -1.37 -2.29
N THR A 168 25.85 -0.61 -1.92
CA THR A 168 26.53 0.33 -2.82
C THR A 168 26.97 -0.30 -4.15
N ASP A 169 27.54 -1.52 -4.10
CA ASP A 169 28.01 -2.24 -5.30
C ASP A 169 26.95 -3.18 -5.90
N ASN A 170 25.87 -3.44 -5.17
CA ASN A 170 24.79 -4.35 -5.58
C ASN A 170 23.42 -3.73 -5.23
N PRO A 171 23.03 -2.63 -5.90
CA PRO A 171 21.74 -1.99 -5.64
C PRO A 171 20.58 -2.92 -6.01
N GLY A 172 19.40 -2.59 -5.51
CA GLY A 172 18.17 -3.24 -5.95
C GLY A 172 17.78 -2.82 -7.37
N LYS A 173 16.53 -3.07 -7.75
CA LYS A 173 16.02 -2.79 -9.09
C LYS A 173 14.89 -1.78 -9.08
N LEU A 174 14.88 -0.84 -10.03
CA LEU A 174 13.67 -0.11 -10.38
C LEU A 174 12.77 -1.05 -11.20
N LEU A 175 11.70 -1.57 -10.59
CA LEU A 175 10.71 -2.39 -11.28
C LEU A 175 9.85 -1.51 -12.18
N ALA A 176 9.31 -0.44 -11.60
CA ALA A 176 8.57 0.59 -12.32
C ALA A 176 8.47 1.88 -11.51
N TYR A 177 8.29 2.99 -12.21
CA TYR A 177 7.78 4.25 -11.67
C TYR A 177 6.66 4.73 -12.60
N GLU A 178 5.42 4.68 -12.14
CA GLU A 178 4.25 5.04 -12.92
C GLU A 178 3.48 6.16 -12.24
N GLU A 179 3.24 7.23 -12.97
CA GLU A 179 2.21 8.22 -12.65
C GLU A 179 1.03 8.04 -13.59
N ILE A 180 -0.13 7.68 -13.03
CA ILE A 180 -1.39 7.59 -13.77
C ILE A 180 -2.25 8.78 -13.38
N CYS A 181 -2.61 9.58 -14.37
CA CYS A 181 -3.43 10.77 -14.17
C CYS A 181 -4.12 11.19 -15.47
N ASP A 182 -5.35 11.69 -15.35
CA ASP A 182 -6.03 12.32 -16.47
C ASP A 182 -5.24 13.56 -16.94
N PRO A 183 -5.01 13.75 -18.26
CA PRO A 183 -4.30 14.92 -18.78
C PRO A 183 -4.96 16.28 -18.45
N THR A 184 -6.23 16.29 -18.07
CA THR A 184 -6.94 17.48 -17.59
C THR A 184 -6.66 17.79 -16.11
N LEU A 185 -6.12 16.83 -15.36
CA LEU A 185 -5.80 16.93 -13.93
C LEU A 185 -4.30 16.99 -13.65
N CYS A 186 -3.45 16.50 -14.56
CA CYS A 186 -2.01 16.59 -14.44
C CYS A 186 -1.36 17.28 -15.64
N GLU A 187 -0.51 18.26 -15.35
CA GLU A 187 0.30 18.93 -16.38
C GLU A 187 1.32 17.98 -17.01
N LYS A 188 1.89 17.07 -16.21
CA LYS A 188 2.96 16.15 -16.58
C LYS A 188 2.83 14.85 -15.79
N ILE A 189 3.31 13.76 -16.40
CA ILE A 189 3.45 12.46 -15.75
C ILE A 189 4.81 11.85 -16.11
N THR A 190 5.36 11.06 -15.20
CA THR A 190 6.53 10.22 -15.44
C THR A 190 6.12 8.75 -15.48
N VAL A 191 6.48 8.05 -16.56
CA VAL A 191 6.24 6.60 -16.71
C VAL A 191 7.53 5.92 -17.14
N ILE A 192 8.09 5.11 -16.26
CA ILE A 192 9.31 4.32 -16.47
C ILE A 192 8.96 2.86 -16.16
N LEU A 193 8.88 2.02 -17.20
CA LEU A 193 8.62 0.59 -17.09
C LEU A 193 9.91 -0.17 -17.36
N ASN A 194 10.42 -0.95 -16.40
CA ASN A 194 11.69 -1.68 -16.51
C ASN A 194 12.87 -0.78 -16.97
N GLY A 195 12.90 0.48 -16.52
CA GLY A 195 13.89 1.47 -16.96
C GLY A 195 15.06 1.65 -15.99
N SER A 196 15.97 2.56 -16.33
CA SER A 196 17.14 2.85 -15.52
C SER A 196 16.87 3.96 -14.48
N LEU A 197 17.73 4.04 -13.45
CA LEU A 197 17.74 5.19 -12.56
C LEU A 197 18.08 6.49 -13.30
N GLU A 198 18.85 6.42 -14.38
CA GLU A 198 19.15 7.59 -15.19
C GLU A 198 17.87 8.17 -15.82
N ASP A 199 17.01 7.32 -16.37
CA ASP A 199 15.75 7.73 -16.98
C ASP A 199 14.79 8.29 -15.93
N LEU A 200 14.71 7.65 -14.76
CA LEU A 200 13.94 8.16 -13.62
C LEU A 200 14.42 9.55 -13.20
N LEU A 201 15.73 9.78 -13.12
CA LEU A 201 16.27 11.04 -12.60
C LEU A 201 16.18 12.19 -13.62
N LYS A 202 16.10 11.89 -14.93
CA LYS A 202 15.80 12.88 -15.97
C LYS A 202 14.41 13.51 -15.82
N GLY A 203 13.43 12.74 -15.34
CA GLY A 203 12.06 13.21 -15.14
C GLY A 203 11.30 13.47 -16.47
N PRO A 204 10.12 14.12 -16.41
CA PRO A 204 9.18 14.15 -17.52
C PRO A 204 9.52 15.11 -18.68
N ASN A 205 10.80 15.49 -18.89
CA ASN A 205 11.21 16.34 -20.02
C ASN A 205 12.64 16.04 -20.58
N ALA A 206 13.05 14.77 -20.64
CA ALA A 206 14.19 14.37 -21.47
C ALA A 206 13.75 13.98 -22.89
#